data_AF-A0AAV6BBM4-F1
#
_entry.id   AF-A0AAV6BBM4-F1
#
_cell.length_a   1.000
_cell.length_b   1.000
_cell.length_c   1.000
_cell.angle_alpha   90.00
_cell.angle_beta   90.00
_cell.angle_gamma   90.00
#
_symmetry.space_group_name_H-M   'P 1'
#
loop_
_entity.id
_entity.type
_entity.pdbx_description
1 polymer ?
#
loop_
_entity_poly.entity_id
_entity_poly.type
_entity_poly.pdbx_seq_one_letter_code
_entity_poly.pdbx_strand_id
1 'polypeptide(L)'
;MPISKKTVRKAKEDLREGKKPTTAAGEFVQEEFEHLKKGKHGAASRQQVVAIGLSKARRAGIPVPVRGKGQMSQARQPSSRRQSRQRVGRAAHR
;
A
#
# COMPACT_ATOMS: atom_id res chain seq x y z
N MET A 1 -3.46 6.56 2.24
CA MET A 1 -2.45 7.51 1.75
C MET A 1 -2.49 7.53 0.23
N PRO A 2 -2.53 8.72 -0.39
CA PRO A 2 -2.58 8.85 -1.84
C PRO A 2 -1.29 8.30 -2.46
N ILE A 3 -1.42 7.72 -3.65
CA ILE A 3 -0.28 7.31 -4.47
C ILE A 3 0.34 8.57 -5.07
N SER A 4 1.65 8.77 -4.91
CA SER A 4 2.34 9.92 -5.50
C SER A 4 2.39 9.79 -7.02
N LYS A 5 1.93 10.82 -7.74
CA LYS A 5 2.01 10.89 -9.20
C LYS A 5 3.46 10.78 -9.68
N LYS A 6 4.42 11.28 -8.91
CA LYS A 6 5.86 11.21 -9.22
C LYS A 6 6.35 9.77 -9.23
N THR A 7 6.00 9.00 -8.21
CA THR A 7 6.39 7.58 -8.07
C THR A 7 5.79 6.73 -9.18
N VAL A 8 4.52 6.99 -9.54
CA VAL A 8 3.88 6.30 -10.67
C VAL A 8 4.59 6.60 -11.99
N ARG A 9 4.95 7.86 -12.23
CA ARG A 9 5.65 8.26 -13.45
C ARG A 9 7.00 7.56 -13.57
N LYS A 10 7.80 7.59 -12.51
CA LYS A 10 9.11 6.89 -12.47
C LYS A 10 8.97 5.39 -12.69
N ALA A 11 8.05 4.75 -11.98
CA ALA A 11 7.84 3.31 -12.15
C ALA A 11 7.38 2.95 -13.57
N LYS A 12 6.59 3.81 -14.23
CA LYS A 12 6.20 3.59 -15.64
C LYS A 12 7.36 3.85 -16.61
N GLU A 13 8.21 4.82 -16.31
CA GLU A 13 9.44 5.10 -17.06
C GLU A 13 10.39 3.91 -16.98
N ASP A 14 10.61 3.36 -15.79
CA ASP A 14 11.41 2.15 -15.60
C ASP A 14 10.89 0.97 -16.46
N LEU A 15 9.57 0.78 -16.52
CA LEU A 15 8.97 -0.24 -17.38
C LEU A 15 9.19 0.05 -18.87
N ARG A 16 9.13 1.33 -19.28
CA ARG A 16 9.38 1.75 -20.67
C ARG A 16 10.84 1.56 -21.06
N GLU A 17 11.76 1.73 -20.13
CA GLU A 17 13.18 1.42 -20.29
C GLU A 17 13.47 -0.10 -20.32
N GLY A 18 12.44 -0.96 -20.17
CA GLY A 18 12.58 -2.40 -20.18
C GLY A 18 13.08 -3.00 -18.85
N LYS A 19 13.06 -2.24 -17.76
CA LYS A 19 13.42 -2.77 -16.44
C LYS A 19 12.37 -3.77 -15.94
N LYS A 20 12.80 -4.67 -15.07
CA LYS A 20 11.93 -5.69 -14.47
C LYS A 20 10.78 -5.05 -13.66
N PRO A 21 9.57 -5.64 -13.64
CA PRO A 21 8.44 -5.10 -12.87
C PRO A 21 8.71 -4.96 -11.37
N THR A 22 9.55 -5.83 -10.80
CA THR A 22 9.98 -5.75 -9.39
C THR A 22 10.91 -4.57 -9.14
N THR A 23 11.70 -4.16 -10.15
CA THR A 23 12.56 -2.97 -10.09
C THR A 23 11.71 -1.71 -10.12
N ALA A 24 10.77 -1.61 -11.06
CA ALA A 24 9.81 -0.50 -11.12
C ALA A 24 8.96 -0.38 -9.84
N ALA A 25 8.63 -1.52 -9.20
CA ALA A 25 7.95 -1.52 -7.90
C ALA A 25 8.83 -1.01 -6.75
N GLY A 26 10.16 -1.01 -6.92
CA GLY A 26 11.13 -0.50 -5.96
C GLY A 26 10.91 0.98 -5.65
N GLU A 27 10.47 1.78 -6.63
CA GLU A 27 10.12 3.19 -6.43
C GLU A 27 9.06 3.38 -5.33
N PHE A 28 8.06 2.49 -5.28
CA PHE A 28 7.02 2.52 -4.25
C PHE A 28 7.54 2.06 -2.89
N VAL A 29 8.42 1.05 -2.86
CA VAL A 29 9.02 0.57 -1.61
C VAL A 29 9.92 1.64 -1.00
N GLN A 30 10.72 2.31 -1.83
CA GLN A 30 11.60 3.40 -1.41
C GLN A 30 10.80 4.59 -0.86
N GLU A 31 9.72 5.00 -1.52
CA GLU A 31 8.82 6.05 -1.01
C GLU A 31 8.25 5.67 0.37
N GLU A 32 7.85 4.41 0.57
CA GLU A 32 7.34 3.97 1.87
C GLU A 32 8.42 3.94 2.95
N PHE A 33 9.67 3.63 2.61
CA PHE A 33 10.80 3.77 3.53
C PHE A 33 11.09 5.22 3.90
N GLU A 34 10.99 6.16 2.95
CA GLU A 34 11.09 7.58 3.27
C GLU A 34 9.97 8.02 4.22
N HIS A 35 8.75 7.57 3.98
CA HIS A 35 7.62 7.85 4.84
C HIS A 35 7.80 7.25 6.25
N LEU A 36 8.37 6.05 6.36
CA LEU A 36 8.74 5.45 7.64
C LEU A 36 9.76 6.32 8.38
N LYS A 37 10.85 6.73 7.70
CA LYS A 37 11.88 7.60 8.29
C LYS A 37 11.34 8.96 8.73
N LYS A 38 10.39 9.51 7.98
CA LYS A 38 9.70 10.77 8.28
C LYS A 38 8.61 10.62 9.34
N GLY A 39 8.42 9.44 9.93
CA GLY A 39 7.39 9.17 10.94
C GLY A 39 5.95 9.17 10.41
N LYS A 40 5.75 9.20 9.08
CA LYS A 40 4.42 9.22 8.44
C LYS A 40 3.71 7.87 8.48
N HIS A 41 4.46 6.78 8.68
CA HIS A 41 3.93 5.43 8.83
C HIS A 41 4.30 4.84 10.19
N GLY A 42 3.31 4.36 10.93
CA GLY A 42 3.53 3.53 12.13
C GLY A 42 3.75 2.05 11.79
N ALA A 43 4.49 1.75 10.73
CA ALA A 43 4.72 0.35 10.35
C ALA A 43 5.61 -0.32 11.39
N ALA A 44 5.16 -1.47 11.91
CA ALA A 44 5.85 -2.21 12.96
C ALA A 44 7.15 -2.88 12.47
N SER A 45 7.32 -3.04 11.14
CA SER A 45 8.48 -3.72 10.57
C SER A 45 8.84 -3.28 9.14
N ARG A 46 10.09 -3.50 8.75
CA ARG A 46 10.58 -3.29 7.38
C ARG A 46 9.83 -4.15 6.36
N GLN A 47 9.48 -5.38 6.72
CA GLN A 47 8.72 -6.28 5.85
C GLN A 47 7.31 -5.73 5.56
N GLN A 48 6.69 -5.08 6.54
CA GLN A 48 5.39 -4.43 6.37
C GLN A 48 5.49 -3.25 5.39
N VAL A 49 6.54 -2.44 5.47
CA VAL A 49 6.80 -1.33 4.54
C VAL A 49 6.92 -1.83 3.10
N VAL A 50 7.71 -2.88 2.89
CA VAL A 50 7.83 -3.54 1.58
C VAL A 50 6.48 -4.05 1.09
N ALA A 51 5.70 -4.70 1.95
CA ALA A 51 4.37 -5.21 1.59
C ALA A 51 3.39 -4.09 1.22
N ILE A 52 3.42 -2.96 1.93
CA ILE A 52 2.61 -1.79 1.61
C ILE A 52 3.04 -1.20 0.25
N GLY A 53 4.35 -1.03 0.03
CA GLY A 53 4.91 -0.53 -1.23
C GLY A 53 4.50 -1.39 -2.43
N LEU A 54 4.67 -2.72 -2.34
CA LEU A 54 4.25 -3.65 -3.39
C LEU A 54 2.73 -3.62 -3.63
N SER A 55 1.94 -3.47 -2.56
CA SER A 55 0.48 -3.35 -2.67
C SER A 55 0.03 -2.02 -3.31
N LYS A 56 0.82 -0.95 -3.18
CA LYS A 56 0.59 0.32 -3.89
C LYS A 56 1.01 0.23 -5.35
N ALA A 57 2.15 -0.40 -5.64
CA ALA A 57 2.63 -0.62 -7.01
C ALA A 57 1.58 -1.36 -7.86
N ARG A 58 0.98 -2.43 -7.31
CA ARG A 58 -0.11 -3.16 -7.98
C ARG A 58 -1.33 -2.26 -8.23
N ARG A 59 -1.74 -1.45 -7.24
CA ARG A 59 -2.84 -0.49 -7.39
C ARG A 59 -2.56 0.60 -8.43
N ALA A 60 -1.29 0.92 -8.65
CA ALA A 60 -0.85 1.86 -9.69
C ALA A 60 -0.73 1.23 -11.09
N GLY A 61 -1.03 -0.05 -11.24
CA GLY A 61 -0.95 -0.77 -12.52
C GLY A 61 0.45 -1.27 -12.89
N ILE A 62 1.39 -1.30 -11.93
CA ILE A 62 2.70 -1.93 -12.16
C ILE A 62 2.52 -3.46 -12.08
N PRO A 63 2.99 -4.24 -13.07
CA PRO A 63 2.75 -5.69 -13.17
C PRO A 63 3.65 -6.49 -12.23
N VAL A 64 3.51 -6.25 -10.93
CA VAL A 64 4.28 -6.93 -9.88
C VAL A 64 3.67 -8.30 -9.62
N PRO A 65 4.46 -9.40 -9.67
CA PRO A 65 3.95 -10.74 -9.41
C PRO A 65 3.28 -10.81 -8.03
N VAL A 66 2.16 -11.53 -7.97
CA VAL A 66 1.50 -11.87 -6.72
C VAL A 66 2.35 -12.91 -5.97
N ARG A 67 2.31 -12.88 -4.64
CA ARG A 67 2.88 -13.98 -3.85
C ARG A 67 2.07 -15.24 -4.18
N GLY A 68 2.73 -16.41 -4.24
CA GLY A 68 2.13 -17.67 -4.65
C GLY A 68 0.78 -17.95 -3.98
N LYS A 69 -0.10 -18.68 -4.69
CA LYS A 69 -1.46 -19.03 -4.23
C LYS A 69 -1.37 -19.62 -2.82
N GLY A 70 -2.01 -18.97 -1.84
CA GLY A 70 -2.06 -19.41 -0.44
C GLY A 70 -1.57 -18.40 0.61
N GLN A 71 -0.84 -17.35 0.22
CA GLN A 71 -0.34 -16.33 1.17
C GLN A 71 -1.13 -15.03 1.20
N MET A 72 -2.23 -14.93 0.45
CA MET A 72 -3.10 -13.77 0.47
C MET A 72 -4.21 -14.04 1.48
N SER A 73 -4.02 -13.64 2.74
CA SER A 73 -5.15 -13.30 3.59
C SER A 73 -5.95 -12.27 2.80
N GLN A 74 -7.19 -12.61 2.47
CA GLN A 74 -8.12 -11.73 1.77
C GLN A 74 -7.93 -10.32 2.31
N ALA A 75 -7.67 -9.41 1.37
CA ALA A 75 -7.61 -7.99 1.63
C ALA A 75 -8.62 -7.62 2.72
N ARG A 76 -8.22 -6.76 3.66
CA ARG A 76 -9.17 -5.81 4.24
C ARG A 76 -9.90 -5.22 3.04
N GLN A 77 -11.10 -5.75 2.79
CA GLN A 77 -12.06 -5.15 1.89
C GLN A 77 -12.09 -3.66 2.26
N PRO A 78 -12.09 -2.73 1.31
CA PRO A 78 -12.36 -1.34 1.66
C PRO A 78 -13.73 -1.36 2.32
N SER A 79 -13.75 -1.28 3.65
CA SER A 79 -14.97 -1.15 4.43
C SER A 79 -15.46 0.28 4.22
N SER A 80 -15.89 0.60 3.01
CA SER A 80 -16.67 1.80 2.69
C SER A 80 -18.07 1.77 3.33
N ARG A 81 -18.32 0.85 4.27
CA ARG A 81 -19.60 0.71 4.97
C ARG A 81 -19.50 0.54 6.49
N ARG A 82 -18.37 0.93 7.12
CA ARG A 82 -18.23 0.85 8.59
C ARG A 82 -17.63 2.12 9.21
N GLN A 83 -18.04 3.27 8.68
CA GLN A 83 -17.76 4.58 9.29
C GLN A 83 -19.03 5.35 9.66
N SER A 84 -20.22 4.73 9.60
CA SER A 84 -21.51 5.37 9.94
C SER A 84 -22.24 4.81 11.15
N ARG A 85 -21.64 3.89 11.96
CA ARG A 85 -22.35 3.25 13.09
C ARG A 85 -21.54 3.21 14.40
N GLN A 86 -20.92 4.32 14.77
CA GLN A 86 -20.41 4.50 16.14
C GLN A 86 -20.57 5.94 16.62
N ARG A 87 -21.80 6.46 16.49
CA ARG A 87 -22.32 7.59 17.26
C ARG A 87 -23.79 7.38 17.55
N VAL A 88 -24.14 6.32 18.29
CA VAL A 88 -25.40 6.20 19.03
C VAL A 88 -25.24 5.05 20.03
N GLY A 89 -25.43 5.33 21.32
CA GLY A 89 -25.49 4.29 22.35
C GLY A 89 -24.45 4.41 23.47
N ARG A 90 -24.34 5.57 24.11
CA ARG A 90 -23.94 5.60 25.53
C ARG A 90 -24.83 6.60 26.29
N ALA A 91 -26.12 6.31 26.24
CA ALA A 91 -27.12 6.80 27.17
C ALA A 91 -27.96 5.58 27.55
N ALA A 92 -27.55 4.92 28.64
CA ALA A 92 -28.29 3.95 29.44
C ALA A 92 -27.26 3.05 30.14
N HIS A 93 -26.83 3.44 31.33
CA HIS A 93 -26.75 2.49 32.43
C HIS A 93 -27.03 3.25 33.72
N ARG A 94 -28.01 2.68 34.42
CA ARG A 94 -28.58 2.98 35.73
C ARG A 94 -27.57 3.46 36.76
#